data_AF-A0A327GWX4-F1
#
_entry.id   AF-A0A327GWX4-F1
#
_cell.length_a   1.000
_cell.length_b   1.000
_cell.length_c   1.000
_cell.angle_alpha   90.00
_cell.angle_beta   90.00
_cell.angle_gamma   90.00
#
_symmetry.space_group_name_H-M   'P 1'
#
loop_
_entity.id
_entity.type
_entity.pdbx_description
1 polymer ?
#
loop_
_entity_poly.entity_id
_entity_poly.type
_entity_poly.pdbx_seq_one_letter_code
_entity_poly.pdbx_strand_id
1 'polypeptide(L)'
;MSFGAILIGAPLGIFLGVLSAVYQDRLLDHSTRFIAIAFVSLPIFWLALMFQYLFATKFGICDPIFGTEGGCFPLFGRKPPGSEFPMEGGVVDIGNVGFSALFLFVSGLALMDFKVEGRMDKISDPETTRDKIALAIISSGALMSALFYTNPMGFDSVTLFSYEASGMYTLDSLIASPVPEGRSRADLFSQSIEHLTLPIACLSLGTAGGLLRYMRSSLLEVMNEDYVRTARAKGLNERTVILKHGARNALIPVVTILGFMLGGVLGGAVLTETIFSLPGMGMAAVRAITGADFSLIMGVTIITSIIFLLSNLVVDIAYAWIDPRVRLG
;
A
#
# COMPACT_ATOMS: atom_id res chain seq x y z
N MET A 1 -3.51 -4.08 0.43
CA MET A 1 -4.08 -3.83 -0.92
C MET A 1 -3.27 -2.86 -1.77
N SER A 2 -2.90 -1.67 -1.27
CA SER A 2 -2.21 -0.62 -2.04
C SER A 2 -0.93 -1.11 -2.74
N PHE A 3 -0.08 -1.85 -2.03
CA PHE A 3 1.09 -2.49 -2.61
C PHE A 3 0.74 -3.53 -3.68
N GLY A 4 -0.29 -4.35 -3.45
CA GLY A 4 -0.77 -5.33 -4.44
C GLY A 4 -1.30 -4.67 -5.71
N ALA A 5 -1.97 -3.53 -5.58
CA ALA A 5 -2.45 -2.75 -6.72
C ALA A 5 -1.32 -2.24 -7.61
N ILE A 6 -0.18 -1.87 -7.01
CA ILE A 6 0.99 -1.38 -7.74
C ILE A 6 1.79 -2.53 -8.33
N LEU A 7 1.94 -3.62 -7.57
CA LEU A 7 2.61 -4.84 -8.03
C LEU A 7 1.92 -5.42 -9.28
N ILE A 8 0.60 -5.29 -9.41
CA ILE A 8 -0.16 -5.76 -10.57
C ILE A 8 -0.33 -4.64 -11.61
N GLY A 9 -0.76 -3.46 -11.17
CA GLY A 9 -1.14 -2.35 -12.05
C GLY A 9 0.03 -1.73 -12.79
N ALA A 10 1.20 -1.63 -12.15
CA ALA A 10 2.37 -1.02 -12.80
C ALA A 10 2.93 -1.88 -13.95
N PRO A 11 3.21 -3.18 -13.77
CA PRO A 11 3.62 -4.03 -14.89
C PRO A 11 2.57 -4.08 -16.00
N LEU A 12 1.28 -4.15 -15.65
CA LEU A 12 0.19 -4.16 -16.63
C LEU A 12 0.15 -2.86 -17.44
N GLY A 13 0.22 -1.71 -16.78
CA GLY A 13 0.24 -0.40 -17.43
C GLY A 13 1.46 -0.22 -18.34
N ILE A 14 2.65 -0.57 -17.86
CA ILE A 14 3.90 -0.53 -18.64
C ILE A 14 3.78 -1.43 -19.87
N PHE A 15 3.34 -2.67 -19.69
CA PHE A 15 3.19 -3.64 -20.78
C PHE A 15 2.21 -3.14 -21.86
N LEU A 16 1.02 -2.70 -21.45
CA LEU A 16 0.02 -2.18 -22.37
C LEU A 16 0.47 -0.86 -23.03
N GLY A 17 1.25 -0.03 -22.32
CA GLY A 17 1.82 1.21 -22.87
C GLY A 17 2.87 0.96 -23.94
N VAL A 18 3.76 -0.02 -23.71
CA VAL A 18 4.70 -0.50 -24.74
C VAL A 18 3.91 -1.03 -25.94
N LEU A 19 2.94 -1.91 -25.71
CA LEU A 19 2.14 -2.50 -26.78
C LEU A 19 1.41 -1.43 -27.62
N SER A 20 0.78 -0.46 -26.96
CA SER A 20 0.10 0.68 -27.59
C SER A 20 1.05 1.55 -28.41
N ALA A 21 2.30 1.75 -27.97
CA ALA A 21 3.32 2.47 -28.74
C ALA A 21 3.87 1.66 -29.94
N VAL A 22 4.04 0.34 -29.81
CA VAL A 22 4.49 -0.52 -30.92
C VAL A 22 3.45 -0.56 -32.04
N TYR A 23 2.16 -0.63 -31.68
CA TYR A 23 1.05 -0.66 -32.62
C TYR A 23 0.41 0.72 -32.80
N GLN A 24 1.22 1.78 -32.83
CA GLN A 24 0.76 3.16 -32.98
C GLN A 24 -0.21 3.32 -34.16
N ASP A 25 -1.31 4.06 -33.94
CA ASP A 25 -2.35 4.37 -34.92
C ASP A 25 -3.07 3.13 -35.50
N ARG A 26 -2.94 1.97 -34.84
CA ARG A 26 -3.74 0.77 -35.12
C ARG A 26 -4.90 0.66 -34.13
N LEU A 27 -5.84 -0.24 -34.44
CA LEU A 27 -7.00 -0.51 -33.57
C LEU A 27 -6.60 -0.88 -32.13
N LEU A 28 -5.46 -1.57 -31.95
CA LEU A 28 -4.94 -1.91 -30.62
C LEU A 28 -4.54 -0.65 -29.81
N ASP A 29 -3.90 0.34 -30.44
CA ASP A 29 -3.55 1.62 -29.79
C ASP A 29 -4.80 2.40 -29.40
N HIS A 30 -5.76 2.57 -30.33
CA HIS A 30 -7.00 3.28 -30.04
C HIS A 30 -7.83 2.60 -28.94
N SER A 31 -7.95 1.27 -28.97
CA SER A 31 -8.74 0.53 -27.99
C SER A 31 -8.11 0.58 -26.60
N THR A 32 -6.81 0.33 -26.48
CA THR A 32 -6.10 0.36 -25.19
C THR A 32 -6.10 1.75 -24.58
N ARG A 33 -5.91 2.81 -25.39
CA ARG A 33 -6.01 4.20 -24.92
C ARG A 33 -7.42 4.59 -24.51
N PHE A 34 -8.43 4.21 -25.29
CA PHE A 34 -9.83 4.48 -24.94
C PHE A 34 -10.18 3.83 -23.60
N ILE A 35 -9.85 2.55 -23.43
CA ILE A 35 -10.07 1.82 -22.18
C ILE A 35 -9.32 2.47 -21.01
N ALA A 36 -8.05 2.83 -21.20
CA ALA A 36 -7.26 3.50 -20.16
C ALA A 36 -7.83 4.86 -19.77
N ILE A 37 -8.25 5.67 -20.73
CA ILE A 37 -8.89 6.96 -20.48
C ILE A 37 -10.21 6.74 -19.74
N ALA A 38 -11.03 5.79 -20.18
CA ALA A 38 -12.30 5.48 -19.52
C ALA A 38 -12.10 5.13 -18.03
N PHE A 39 -11.17 4.21 -17.71
CA PHE A 39 -10.92 3.82 -16.32
C PHE A 39 -10.29 4.94 -15.48
N VAL A 40 -9.45 5.80 -16.06
CA VAL A 40 -8.89 6.94 -15.32
C VAL A 40 -9.91 8.06 -15.13
N SER A 41 -10.86 8.22 -16.05
CA SER A 41 -11.93 9.22 -15.95
C SER A 41 -13.03 8.85 -14.97
N LEU A 42 -13.19 7.56 -14.68
CA LEU A 42 -14.13 7.10 -13.66
C LEU A 42 -13.54 7.32 -12.26
N PRO A 43 -14.26 7.96 -11.33
CA PRO A 43 -13.81 8.05 -9.95
C PRO A 43 -13.57 6.66 -9.36
N ILE A 44 -12.45 6.48 -8.64
CA ILE A 44 -12.06 5.18 -8.07
C ILE A 44 -13.17 4.58 -7.19
N PHE A 45 -13.88 5.42 -6.44
CA PHE A 45 -14.97 5.01 -5.58
C PHE A 45 -16.16 4.48 -6.40
N TRP A 46 -16.45 5.08 -7.56
CA TRP A 46 -17.54 4.63 -8.41
C TRP A 46 -17.20 3.28 -9.05
N LEU A 47 -15.95 3.10 -9.48
CA LEU A 47 -15.47 1.81 -9.98
C LEU A 47 -15.57 0.72 -8.91
N ALA A 48 -15.17 1.03 -7.67
CA ALA A 48 -15.31 0.12 -6.54
C ALA A 48 -16.78 -0.25 -6.27
N LEU A 49 -17.70 0.72 -6.29
CA LEU A 49 -19.14 0.48 -6.13
C LEU A 49 -19.69 -0.42 -7.25
N MET A 50 -19.27 -0.20 -8.51
CA MET A 50 -19.69 -1.04 -9.63
C MET A 50 -19.13 -2.45 -9.53
N PHE A 51 -17.88 -2.60 -9.12
CA PHE A 51 -17.28 -3.92 -8.90
C PHE A 51 -18.00 -4.66 -7.79
N GLN A 52 -18.24 -4.01 -6.67
CA GLN A 52 -19.01 -4.61 -5.59
C GLN A 52 -20.42 -4.96 -6.06
N TYR A 53 -21.13 -4.07 -6.77
CA TYR A 53 -22.46 -4.38 -7.30
C TYR A 53 -22.46 -5.61 -8.21
N LEU A 54 -21.54 -5.68 -9.19
CA LEU A 54 -21.47 -6.79 -10.14
C LEU A 54 -21.05 -8.11 -9.48
N PHE A 55 -19.99 -8.10 -8.67
CA PHE A 55 -19.42 -9.32 -8.10
C PHE A 55 -20.09 -9.77 -6.81
N ALA A 56 -20.77 -8.87 -6.08
CA ALA A 56 -21.60 -9.24 -4.94
C ALA A 56 -22.93 -9.85 -5.37
N THR A 57 -23.66 -9.20 -6.30
CA THR A 57 -25.04 -9.61 -6.63
C THR A 57 -25.10 -10.76 -7.64
N LYS A 58 -24.19 -10.83 -8.62
CA LYS A 58 -24.21 -11.89 -9.65
C LYS A 58 -23.33 -13.09 -9.35
N PHE A 59 -22.15 -12.88 -8.76
CA PHE A 59 -21.15 -13.94 -8.58
C PHE A 59 -21.05 -14.43 -7.13
N GLY A 60 -21.64 -13.71 -6.16
CA GLY A 60 -21.69 -14.11 -4.76
C GLY A 60 -20.32 -14.09 -4.05
N ILE A 61 -19.31 -13.46 -4.66
CA ILE A 61 -17.93 -13.34 -4.13
C ILE A 61 -17.89 -12.36 -2.93
N CYS A 62 -18.82 -11.41 -2.91
CA CYS A 62 -18.96 -10.40 -1.87
C CYS A 62 -20.41 -10.27 -1.41
N ASP A 63 -20.63 -9.69 -0.24
CA ASP A 63 -21.97 -9.30 0.16
C ASP A 63 -22.34 -7.91 -0.43
N PRO A 64 -23.63 -7.67 -0.71
CA PRO A 64 -24.10 -6.42 -1.29
C PRO A 64 -23.89 -5.23 -0.35
N ILE A 65 -23.71 -4.04 -0.93
CA ILE A 65 -23.44 -2.77 -0.22
C ILE A 65 -24.52 -2.43 0.82
N PHE A 66 -25.76 -2.82 0.55
CA PHE A 66 -26.92 -2.48 1.38
C PHE A 66 -27.59 -3.76 1.87
N GLY A 67 -27.86 -3.84 3.19
CA GLY A 67 -28.64 -4.91 3.79
C GLY A 67 -27.85 -6.05 4.45
N THR A 68 -26.53 -5.93 4.60
CA THR A 68 -25.66 -6.84 5.39
C THR A 68 -24.59 -6.03 6.12
N GLU A 69 -24.16 -6.48 7.31
CA GLU A 69 -22.99 -5.90 8.01
C GLU A 69 -21.66 -6.49 7.52
N GLY A 70 -21.71 -7.60 6.77
CA GLY A 70 -20.56 -8.10 6.02
C GLY A 70 -20.46 -7.33 4.70
N GLY A 71 -19.31 -6.72 4.42
CA GLY A 71 -18.96 -6.23 3.09
C GLY A 71 -18.53 -7.38 2.17
N CYS A 72 -17.45 -7.22 1.40
CA CYS A 72 -16.80 -8.37 0.74
C CYS A 72 -16.21 -9.39 1.74
N PHE A 73 -16.64 -9.40 3.00
CA PHE A 73 -15.92 -9.99 4.09
C PHE A 73 -16.81 -10.40 5.29
N PRO A 74 -17.34 -11.62 5.28
CA PRO A 74 -17.83 -12.24 6.50
C PRO A 74 -16.93 -13.41 6.93
N LEU A 75 -15.97 -13.17 7.84
CA LEU A 75 -15.21 -14.28 8.47
C LEU A 75 -16.10 -15.29 9.17
N PHE A 76 -17.23 -14.84 9.71
CA PHE A 76 -18.17 -15.70 10.40
C PHE A 76 -19.53 -15.82 9.68
N GLY A 77 -19.51 -15.69 8.35
CA GLY A 77 -20.70 -15.93 7.51
C GLY A 77 -21.65 -14.73 7.42
N ARG A 78 -22.52 -14.80 6.41
CA ARG A 78 -23.50 -13.75 6.08
C ARG A 78 -24.45 -13.55 7.26
N LYS A 79 -24.60 -12.30 7.72
CA LYS A 79 -25.52 -11.95 8.81
C LYS A 79 -26.48 -10.82 8.41
N PRO A 80 -27.76 -10.90 8.80
CA PRO A 80 -28.69 -9.78 8.69
C PRO A 80 -28.19 -8.58 9.52
N PRO A 81 -28.50 -7.34 9.11
CA PRO A 81 -28.13 -6.14 9.83
C PRO A 81 -28.74 -6.14 11.23
N GLY A 82 -27.95 -5.82 12.25
CA GLY A 82 -28.36 -5.84 13.66
C GLY A 82 -28.13 -7.16 14.41
N SER A 83 -27.31 -8.08 13.88
CA SER A 83 -26.94 -9.32 14.59
C SER A 83 -25.49 -9.30 15.04
N GLU A 84 -25.26 -9.11 16.34
CA GLU A 84 -23.91 -9.07 16.92
C GLU A 84 -23.19 -10.41 16.77
N PHE A 85 -21.88 -10.39 16.52
CA PHE A 85 -21.03 -11.55 16.75
C PHE A 85 -21.06 -11.87 18.26
N PRO A 86 -20.99 -13.15 18.67
CA PRO A 86 -20.90 -13.46 20.10
C PRO A 86 -19.62 -12.84 20.67
N MET A 87 -19.76 -11.69 21.31
CA MET A 87 -18.71 -10.97 22.03
C MET A 87 -18.67 -11.49 23.48
N GLU A 88 -18.35 -12.78 23.67
CA GLU A 88 -17.92 -13.26 25.00
C GLU A 88 -16.41 -13.03 25.14
N GLY A 89 -16.03 -11.78 25.38
CA GLY A 89 -14.65 -11.38 25.63
C GLY A 89 -14.49 -9.86 25.55
N GLY A 90 -14.03 -9.25 26.63
CA GLY A 90 -13.74 -7.82 26.66
C GLY A 90 -12.74 -7.41 25.57
N VAL A 91 -13.01 -6.29 24.92
CA VAL A 91 -12.12 -5.67 23.95
C VAL A 91 -10.90 -5.13 24.69
N VAL A 92 -9.73 -5.74 24.46
CA VAL A 92 -8.46 -5.09 24.81
C VAL A 92 -8.13 -4.15 23.67
N ASP A 93 -8.10 -2.86 23.98
CA ASP A 93 -7.65 -1.82 23.07
C ASP A 93 -6.12 -1.95 22.89
N ILE A 94 -5.69 -2.78 21.94
CA ILE A 94 -4.27 -2.94 21.55
C ILE A 94 -3.78 -1.71 20.75
N GLY A 95 -4.65 -0.71 20.56
CA GLY A 95 -4.38 0.54 19.87
C GLY A 95 -3.14 1.31 20.36
N ASN A 96 -2.50 0.92 21.47
CA ASN A 96 -1.25 1.49 21.97
C ASN A 96 0.00 0.57 21.93
N VAL A 97 -0.14 -0.73 21.63
CA VAL A 97 1.01 -1.67 21.68
C VAL A 97 1.82 -1.61 20.38
N GLY A 98 1.16 -1.45 19.23
CA GLY A 98 1.84 -1.25 17.94
C GLY A 98 2.61 0.07 17.87
N PHE A 99 2.07 1.15 18.46
CA PHE A 99 2.72 2.46 18.49
C PHE A 99 3.89 2.51 19.47
N SER A 100 3.73 1.96 20.67
CA SER A 100 4.85 1.84 21.62
C SER A 100 5.97 0.96 21.05
N ALA A 101 5.65 -0.14 20.37
CA ALA A 101 6.62 -0.97 19.67
C ALA A 101 7.34 -0.21 18.54
N LEU A 102 6.64 0.65 17.78
CA LEU A 102 7.24 1.48 16.73
C LEU A 102 8.17 2.56 17.29
N PHE A 103 7.76 3.27 18.35
CA PHE A 103 8.62 4.26 19.00
C PHE A 103 9.85 3.59 19.62
N LEU A 104 9.68 2.43 20.27
CA LEU A 104 10.81 1.64 20.78
C LEU A 104 11.69 1.10 19.65
N PHE A 105 11.13 0.77 18.48
CA PHE A 105 11.90 0.33 17.32
C PHE A 105 12.72 1.48 16.72
N VAL A 106 12.13 2.66 16.52
CA VAL A 106 12.84 3.85 16.00
C VAL A 106 13.90 4.34 17.00
N SER A 107 13.57 4.39 18.30
CA SER A 107 14.56 4.67 19.35
C SER A 107 15.63 3.58 19.43
N GLY A 108 15.27 2.31 19.20
CA GLY A 108 16.19 1.17 19.14
C GLY A 108 17.16 1.24 17.96
N LEU A 109 16.72 1.68 16.78
CA LEU A 109 17.58 1.94 15.63
C LEU A 109 18.57 3.07 15.90
N ALA A 110 18.10 4.16 16.52
CA ALA A 110 18.98 5.27 16.93
C ALA A 110 20.02 4.80 17.97
N LEU A 111 19.64 3.94 18.91
CA LEU A 111 20.56 3.31 19.87
C LEU A 111 21.55 2.35 19.19
N MET A 112 21.12 1.60 18.17
CA MET A 112 22.01 0.74 17.39
C MET A 112 23.08 1.56 16.64
N ASP A 113 22.73 2.72 16.07
CA ASP A 113 23.69 3.64 15.43
C ASP A 113 24.77 4.10 16.42
N PHE A 114 24.39 4.44 17.66
CA PHE A 114 25.34 4.77 18.73
C PHE A 114 26.24 3.60 19.12
N LYS A 115 25.69 2.39 19.18
CA LYS A 115 26.41 1.19 19.59
C LYS A 115 27.39 0.69 18.54
N VAL A 116 27.02 0.73 17.25
CA VAL A 116 27.89 0.32 16.14
C VAL A 116 29.10 1.25 16.02
N GLU A 117 28.90 2.54 16.24
CA GLU A 117 29.97 3.54 16.16
C GLU A 117 30.81 3.65 17.45
N GLY A 118 30.48 2.86 18.49
CA GLY A 118 31.22 2.87 19.77
C GLY A 118 31.07 4.15 20.61
N ARG A 119 30.00 4.93 20.40
CA ARG A 119 29.78 6.27 21.00
C ARG A 119 28.75 6.27 22.14
N MET A 120 28.50 5.12 22.75
CA MET A 120 27.48 4.96 23.82
C MET A 120 27.80 5.77 25.08
N ASP A 121 29.08 6.07 25.32
CA ASP A 121 29.57 6.91 26.41
C ASP A 121 29.23 8.41 26.25
N LYS A 122 28.99 8.87 25.01
CA LYS A 122 28.65 10.26 24.69
C LYS A 122 27.15 10.60 24.75
N ILE A 123 26.32 9.66 25.17
CA ILE A 123 24.86 9.85 25.26
C ILE A 123 24.48 10.94 26.28
N SER A 124 25.26 11.07 27.36
CA SER A 124 24.99 12.02 28.44
C SER A 124 25.36 13.47 28.11
N ASP A 125 26.25 13.70 27.13
CA ASP A 125 26.68 15.05 26.72
C ASP A 125 26.91 15.11 25.19
N PRO A 126 25.86 15.37 24.40
CA PRO A 126 25.93 15.33 22.94
C PRO A 126 26.63 16.58 22.38
N GLU A 127 27.86 16.41 21.88
CA GLU A 127 28.67 17.50 21.33
C GLU A 127 28.23 17.91 19.91
N THR A 128 27.77 16.96 19.08
CA THR A 128 27.45 17.21 17.66
C THR A 128 25.95 17.39 17.39
N THR A 129 25.60 18.12 16.32
CA THR A 129 24.20 18.29 15.88
C THR A 129 23.52 16.95 15.60
N ARG A 130 24.26 15.97 15.06
CA ARG A 130 23.74 14.63 14.77
C ARG A 130 23.43 13.85 16.05
N ASP A 131 24.28 13.96 17.07
CA ASP A 131 24.08 13.28 18.36
C ASP A 131 22.90 13.90 19.13
N LYS A 132 22.72 15.22 19.04
CA LYS A 132 21.55 15.93 19.61
C LYS A 132 20.23 15.47 18.96
N ILE A 133 20.22 15.27 17.64
CA ILE A 133 19.04 14.76 16.91
C ILE A 133 18.75 13.31 17.33
N ALA A 134 19.76 12.44 17.39
CA ALA A 134 19.58 11.06 17.78
C ALA A 134 19.09 10.94 19.25
N LEU A 135 19.61 11.76 20.16
CA LEU A 135 19.15 11.81 21.55
C LEU A 135 17.71 12.33 21.66
N ALA A 136 17.33 13.33 20.86
CA ALA A 136 15.95 13.80 20.77
C ALA A 136 14.99 12.69 20.29
N ILE A 137 15.40 11.86 19.33
CA ILE A 137 14.62 10.72 18.84
C ILE A 137 14.47 9.63 19.90
N ILE A 138 15.54 9.33 20.65
CA ILE A 138 15.52 8.33 21.73
C ILE A 138 14.64 8.81 22.89
N SER A 139 14.82 10.04 23.35
CA SER A 139 14.06 10.62 24.46
C SER A 139 12.58 10.83 24.13
N SER A 140 12.26 11.32 22.93
CA SER A 140 10.86 11.47 22.48
C SER A 140 10.16 10.13 22.30
N GLY A 141 10.83 9.10 21.76
CA GLY A 141 10.25 7.76 21.64
C GLY A 141 10.05 7.06 22.99
N ALA A 142 10.97 7.23 23.94
CA ALA A 142 10.79 6.75 25.32
C ALA A 142 9.64 7.46 26.05
N LEU A 143 9.52 8.78 25.87
CA LEU A 143 8.48 9.58 26.52
C LEU A 143 7.09 9.33 25.90
N MET A 144 7.01 9.17 24.58
CA MET A 144 5.78 8.76 23.91
C MET A 144 5.37 7.34 24.28
N SER A 145 6.29 6.36 24.23
CA SER A 145 5.95 4.99 24.64
C SER A 145 5.47 4.92 26.10
N ALA A 146 6.06 5.68 27.01
CA ALA A 146 5.59 5.80 28.40
C ALA A 146 4.17 6.40 28.48
N LEU A 147 3.89 7.49 27.76
CA LEU A 147 2.55 8.10 27.71
C LEU A 147 1.48 7.17 27.13
N PHE A 148 1.83 6.34 26.15
CA PHE A 148 0.91 5.37 25.55
C PHE A 148 0.71 4.12 26.42
N TYR A 149 1.69 3.73 27.25
CA TYR A 149 1.54 2.63 28.23
C TYR A 149 0.75 3.05 29.47
N THR A 150 0.85 4.31 29.91
CA THR A 150 0.11 4.82 31.08
C THR A 150 -1.25 5.36 30.68
N ASN A 151 -2.14 4.51 30.18
CA ASN A 151 -3.57 4.83 30.14
C ASN A 151 -4.14 4.50 31.54
N PRO A 152 -4.68 5.45 32.32
CA PRO A 152 -4.97 5.28 33.75
C PRO A 152 -6.32 4.59 34.03
N MET A 153 -6.73 3.65 33.19
CA MET A 153 -7.91 2.81 33.48
C MET A 153 -7.43 1.40 33.80
N GLY A 154 -7.34 1.11 35.10
CA GLY A 154 -6.91 -0.18 35.63
C GLY A 154 -7.82 -1.32 35.20
N PHE A 155 -7.41 -2.05 34.17
CA PHE A 155 -8.02 -3.31 33.79
C PHE A 155 -7.01 -4.44 34.00
N ASP A 156 -7.42 -5.39 34.85
CA ASP A 156 -6.71 -6.63 35.14
C ASP A 156 -6.54 -7.48 33.87
N SER A 157 -5.51 -8.34 33.88
CA SER A 157 -5.18 -9.28 32.81
C SER A 157 -6.37 -10.17 32.43
N VAL A 158 -6.87 -10.05 31.20
CA VAL A 158 -7.95 -10.88 30.64
C VAL A 158 -7.53 -11.43 29.26
N THR A 159 -8.00 -12.64 29.00
CA THR A 159 -7.72 -13.55 27.88
C THR A 159 -7.69 -12.91 26.49
N LEU A 160 -6.66 -13.29 25.71
CA LEU A 160 -6.41 -12.85 24.34
C LEU A 160 -7.46 -13.39 23.35
N PHE A 161 -8.47 -12.58 23.05
CA PHE A 161 -9.31 -12.72 21.84
C PHE A 161 -9.16 -11.43 21.04
N SER A 162 -8.09 -11.32 20.26
CA SER A 162 -7.80 -10.11 19.49
C SER A 162 -7.88 -10.39 18.00
N TYR A 163 -9.00 -10.02 17.39
CA TYR A 163 -9.17 -10.00 15.94
C TYR A 163 -9.02 -8.59 15.34
N GLU A 164 -8.79 -7.58 16.18
CA GLU A 164 -8.50 -6.18 15.82
C GLU A 164 -7.13 -5.73 16.36
N ALA A 165 -6.18 -6.65 16.53
CA ALA A 165 -4.90 -6.39 17.19
C ALA A 165 -4.05 -5.34 16.47
N SER A 166 -4.02 -5.38 15.13
CA SER A 166 -3.16 -4.53 14.31
C SER A 166 -3.94 -3.59 13.40
N GLY A 167 -5.24 -3.82 13.19
CA GLY A 167 -6.03 -3.15 12.16
C GLY A 167 -5.61 -3.50 10.73
N MET A 168 -4.71 -4.48 10.56
CA MET A 168 -4.24 -4.99 9.28
C MET A 168 -4.72 -6.43 9.10
N TYR A 169 -5.78 -6.57 8.32
CA TYR A 169 -6.50 -7.82 8.14
C TYR A 169 -5.64 -9.05 7.73
N THR A 170 -4.63 -8.86 6.87
CA THR A 170 -3.72 -9.96 6.46
C THR A 170 -2.77 -10.40 7.56
N LEU A 171 -2.44 -9.51 8.49
CA LEU A 171 -1.63 -9.83 9.65
C LEU A 171 -2.51 -10.45 10.72
N ASP A 172 -3.69 -9.88 10.94
CA ASP A 172 -4.68 -10.36 11.91
C ASP A 172 -5.10 -11.82 11.61
N SER A 173 -5.20 -12.23 10.33
CA SER A 173 -5.49 -13.64 9.97
C SER A 173 -4.34 -14.62 10.27
N LEU A 174 -3.09 -14.15 10.33
CA LEU A 174 -1.93 -14.98 10.68
C LEU A 174 -1.72 -15.10 12.19
N ILE A 175 -2.10 -14.07 12.94
CA ILE A 175 -1.96 -14.01 14.41
C ILE A 175 -3.25 -14.35 15.15
N ALA A 176 -4.36 -14.58 14.43
CA ALA A 176 -5.66 -14.88 14.98
C ALA A 176 -5.59 -15.99 16.05
N SER A 177 -6.08 -15.65 17.24
CA SER A 177 -6.24 -16.57 18.36
C SER A 177 -7.51 -16.19 19.13
N PRO A 178 -8.47 -17.11 19.29
CA PRO A 178 -8.51 -18.47 18.77
C PRO A 178 -8.93 -18.55 17.30
N VAL A 179 -8.56 -19.65 16.65
CA VAL A 179 -8.97 -19.97 15.29
C VAL A 179 -10.36 -20.63 15.34
N PRO A 180 -11.33 -20.24 14.48
CA PRO A 180 -12.65 -20.87 14.43
C PRO A 180 -12.54 -22.41 14.27
N GLU A 181 -13.41 -23.15 14.97
CA GLU A 181 -13.40 -24.62 14.94
C GLU A 181 -13.41 -25.17 13.51
N GLY A 182 -12.46 -26.05 13.21
CA GLY A 182 -12.35 -26.70 11.89
C GLY A 182 -11.64 -25.90 10.80
N ARG A 183 -11.07 -24.72 11.08
CA ARG A 183 -10.25 -23.96 10.13
C ARG A 183 -8.79 -23.86 10.58
N SER A 184 -7.86 -23.82 9.64
CA SER A 184 -6.46 -23.50 9.91
C SER A 184 -6.17 -22.02 9.68
N ARG A 185 -5.09 -21.50 10.28
CA ARG A 185 -4.61 -20.13 10.00
C ARG A 185 -4.29 -19.90 8.52
N ALA A 186 -3.83 -20.95 7.84
CA ALA A 186 -3.56 -20.92 6.41
C ALA A 186 -4.85 -20.72 5.59
N ASP A 187 -5.96 -21.33 6.03
CA ASP A 187 -7.27 -21.14 5.39
C ASP A 187 -7.77 -19.71 5.57
N LEU A 188 -7.62 -19.15 6.78
CA LEU A 188 -7.95 -17.75 7.05
C LEU A 188 -7.14 -16.78 6.20
N PHE A 189 -5.83 -17.03 6.06
CA PHE A 189 -4.95 -16.22 5.22
C PHE A 189 -5.27 -16.33 3.72
N SER A 190 -5.56 -17.54 3.23
CA SER A 190 -5.98 -17.75 1.84
C SER A 190 -7.28 -17.01 1.55
N GLN A 191 -8.25 -17.10 2.46
CA GLN A 191 -9.49 -16.33 2.38
C GLN A 191 -9.20 -14.83 2.41
N SER A 192 -8.20 -14.38 3.18
CA SER A 192 -7.82 -12.98 3.19
C SER A 192 -7.38 -12.47 1.83
N ILE A 193 -6.56 -13.24 1.13
CA ILE A 193 -6.06 -12.88 -0.20
C ILE A 193 -7.20 -12.84 -1.22
N GLU A 194 -8.11 -13.81 -1.16
CA GLU A 194 -9.25 -13.90 -2.08
C GLU A 194 -10.13 -12.64 -2.00
N HIS A 195 -10.45 -12.17 -0.79
CA HIS A 195 -11.25 -10.96 -0.60
C HIS A 195 -10.51 -9.67 -0.97
N LEU A 196 -9.18 -9.68 -1.02
CA LEU A 196 -8.39 -8.54 -1.49
C LEU A 196 -8.34 -8.42 -3.02
N THR A 197 -8.73 -9.46 -3.77
CA THR A 197 -8.62 -9.47 -5.24
C THR A 197 -9.39 -8.33 -5.91
N LEU A 198 -10.65 -8.10 -5.51
CA LEU A 198 -11.51 -7.05 -6.07
C LEU A 198 -11.04 -5.62 -5.75
N PRO A 199 -10.71 -5.27 -4.48
CA PRO A 199 -10.08 -3.99 -4.14
C PRO A 199 -8.76 -3.77 -4.89
N ILE A 200 -7.91 -4.81 -4.97
CA ILE A 200 -6.65 -4.74 -5.70
C ILE A 200 -6.90 -4.50 -7.19
N ALA A 201 -7.87 -5.20 -7.79
CA ALA A 201 -8.25 -5.00 -9.19
C ALA A 201 -8.71 -3.56 -9.44
N CYS A 202 -9.59 -3.02 -8.59
CA CYS A 202 -10.08 -1.65 -8.68
C CYS A 202 -8.94 -0.62 -8.68
N LEU A 203 -8.04 -0.70 -7.69
CA LEU A 203 -6.88 0.20 -7.61
C LEU A 203 -5.88 -0.02 -8.75
N SER A 204 -5.64 -1.28 -9.13
CA SER A 204 -4.69 -1.64 -10.19
C SER A 204 -5.09 -1.09 -11.56
N LEU A 205 -6.39 -1.08 -11.89
CA LEU A 205 -6.88 -0.56 -13.16
C LEU A 205 -6.67 0.96 -13.27
N GLY A 206 -6.91 1.70 -12.18
CA GLY A 206 -6.62 3.12 -12.12
C GLY A 206 -5.12 3.41 -12.31
N THR A 207 -4.27 2.68 -11.60
CA THR A 207 -2.81 2.80 -11.73
C THR A 207 -2.31 2.42 -13.12
N ALA A 208 -2.81 1.31 -13.69
CA ALA A 208 -2.43 0.81 -15.01
C ALA A 208 -2.82 1.79 -16.12
N GLY A 209 -4.03 2.33 -16.09
CA GLY A 209 -4.50 3.30 -17.09
C GLY A 209 -3.67 4.60 -17.07
N GLY A 210 -3.26 5.06 -15.88
CA GLY A 210 -2.31 6.16 -15.73
C GLY A 210 -0.96 5.86 -16.37
N LEU A 211 -0.30 4.79 -15.91
CA LEU A 211 1.05 4.40 -16.35
C LEU A 211 1.13 4.04 -17.83
N LEU A 212 0.08 3.45 -18.40
CA LEU A 212 0.00 3.14 -19.83
C LEU A 212 0.26 4.38 -20.68
N ARG A 213 -0.40 5.50 -20.36
CA ARG A 213 -0.29 6.74 -21.13
C ARG A 213 1.10 7.34 -21.04
N TYR A 214 1.69 7.33 -19.85
CA TYR A 214 3.04 7.83 -19.62
C TYR A 214 4.09 6.96 -20.33
N MET A 215 4.00 5.63 -20.19
CA MET A 215 4.91 4.69 -20.86
C MET A 215 4.82 4.82 -22.38
N ARG A 216 3.61 4.96 -22.93
CA ARG A 216 3.41 5.15 -24.37
C ARG A 216 4.06 6.45 -24.85
N SER A 217 3.79 7.58 -24.18
CA SER A 217 4.36 8.88 -24.58
C SER A 217 5.88 8.83 -24.56
N SER A 218 6.45 8.37 -23.44
CA SER A 218 7.89 8.31 -23.28
C SER A 218 8.54 7.35 -24.27
N LEU A 219 7.91 6.21 -24.59
CA LEU A 219 8.44 5.31 -25.61
C LEU A 219 8.42 5.94 -27.00
N LEU A 220 7.34 6.62 -27.40
CA LEU A 220 7.30 7.29 -28.69
C LEU A 220 8.33 8.42 -28.81
N GLU A 221 8.58 9.17 -27.73
CA GLU A 221 9.66 10.16 -27.66
C GLU A 221 11.02 9.48 -27.86
N VAL A 222 11.32 8.46 -27.06
CA VAL A 222 12.58 7.71 -27.12
C VAL A 222 12.82 7.07 -28.50
N MET A 223 11.78 6.55 -29.16
CA MET A 223 11.91 5.91 -30.47
C MET A 223 12.33 6.88 -31.59
N ASN A 224 12.26 8.19 -31.35
CA ASN A 224 12.69 9.24 -32.27
C ASN A 224 14.16 9.70 -32.06
N GLU A 225 14.83 9.18 -31.03
CA GLU A 225 16.21 9.53 -30.69
C GLU A 225 17.26 8.97 -31.66
N ASP A 226 18.38 9.69 -31.82
CA ASP A 226 19.43 9.35 -32.81
C ASP A 226 20.15 8.03 -32.50
N TYR A 227 20.27 7.65 -31.22
CA TYR A 227 20.85 6.35 -30.85
C TYR A 227 19.95 5.19 -31.28
N VAL A 228 18.62 5.38 -31.35
CA VAL A 228 17.67 4.37 -31.84
C VAL A 228 17.80 4.21 -33.36
N ARG A 229 17.93 5.33 -34.08
CA ARG A 229 18.22 5.31 -35.53
C ARG A 229 19.55 4.60 -35.84
N THR A 230 20.57 4.87 -35.04
CA THR A 230 21.88 4.20 -35.14
C THR A 230 21.76 2.70 -34.87
N ALA A 231 20.96 2.30 -33.87
CA ALA A 231 20.70 0.89 -33.57
C ALA A 231 20.01 0.17 -34.74
N ARG A 232 19.04 0.81 -35.40
CA ARG A 232 18.40 0.30 -36.62
C ARG A 232 19.36 0.23 -37.81
N ALA A 233 20.21 1.25 -38.01
CA ALA A 233 21.20 1.28 -39.08
C ALA A 233 22.26 0.16 -38.95
N LYS A 234 22.54 -0.29 -37.72
CA LYS A 234 23.38 -1.46 -37.44
C LYS A 234 22.71 -2.81 -37.73
N GLY A 235 21.46 -2.82 -38.19
CA GLY A 235 20.71 -4.04 -38.54
C GLY A 235 20.13 -4.80 -37.35
N LEU A 236 19.99 -4.16 -36.18
CA LEU A 236 19.34 -4.81 -35.03
C LEU A 236 17.86 -5.05 -35.32
N ASN A 237 17.35 -6.22 -34.89
CA ASN A 237 15.93 -6.54 -35.00
C ASN A 237 15.07 -5.54 -34.23
N GLU A 238 13.91 -5.16 -34.79
CA GLU A 238 13.01 -4.15 -34.24
C GLU A 238 12.55 -4.49 -32.81
N ARG A 239 12.37 -5.79 -32.49
CA ARG A 239 12.07 -6.22 -31.11
C ARG A 239 13.18 -5.86 -30.12
N THR A 240 14.44 -6.01 -30.52
CA THR A 240 15.59 -5.65 -29.68
C THR A 240 15.69 -4.14 -29.55
N VAL A 241 15.46 -3.40 -30.65
CA VAL A 241 15.43 -1.93 -30.63
C VAL A 241 14.36 -1.43 -29.65
N ILE A 242 13.13 -1.94 -29.75
CA ILE A 242 12.03 -1.54 -28.87
C ILE A 242 12.28 -1.97 -27.43
N LEU A 243 12.50 -3.26 -27.13
CA LEU A 243 12.54 -3.74 -25.74
C LEU A 243 13.82 -3.34 -25.01
N LYS A 244 14.98 -3.42 -25.67
CA LYS A 244 16.28 -3.22 -25.03
C LYS A 244 16.75 -1.77 -25.09
N HIS A 245 16.50 -1.08 -26.22
CA HIS A 245 16.99 0.29 -26.43
C HIS A 245 15.92 1.36 -26.21
N GLY A 246 14.65 1.05 -26.49
CA GLY A 246 13.53 1.97 -26.31
C GLY A 246 12.93 1.91 -24.90
N ALA A 247 12.24 0.81 -24.60
CA ALA A 247 11.44 0.63 -23.38
C ALA A 247 12.25 0.82 -22.10
N ARG A 248 13.51 0.34 -22.06
CA ARG A 248 14.37 0.55 -20.89
C ARG A 248 14.67 2.02 -20.59
N ASN A 249 14.86 2.84 -21.63
CA ASN A 249 15.13 4.27 -21.47
C ASN A 249 13.83 5.05 -21.24
N ALA A 250 12.72 4.60 -21.82
CA ALA A 250 11.40 5.16 -21.57
C ALA A 250 10.84 4.86 -20.16
N LEU A 251 11.39 3.86 -19.46
CA LEU A 251 11.01 3.55 -18.08
C LEU A 251 11.49 4.59 -17.06
N ILE A 252 12.54 5.35 -17.38
CA ILE A 252 13.16 6.34 -16.48
C ILE A 252 12.11 7.32 -15.92
N PRO A 253 11.37 8.09 -16.75
CA PRO A 253 10.32 8.99 -16.25
C PRO A 253 9.11 8.24 -15.67
N VAL A 254 8.82 7.03 -16.14
CA VAL A 254 7.66 6.24 -15.70
C VAL A 254 7.81 5.79 -14.25
N VAL A 255 9.02 5.41 -13.84
CA VAL A 255 9.35 4.99 -12.47
C VAL A 255 9.22 6.17 -11.51
N THR A 256 9.68 7.36 -11.90
CA THR A 256 9.50 8.58 -11.09
C THR A 256 8.03 8.90 -10.85
N ILE A 257 7.19 8.80 -11.89
CA ILE A 257 5.74 9.01 -11.76
C ILE A 257 5.10 7.94 -10.87
N LEU A 258 5.58 6.69 -10.92
CA LEU A 258 5.11 5.62 -10.05
C LEU A 258 5.33 5.96 -8.56
N GLY A 259 6.43 6.64 -8.21
CA GLY A 259 6.69 7.21 -6.89
C GLY A 259 5.57 8.14 -6.41
N PHE A 260 5.16 9.10 -7.24
CA PHE A 260 4.04 9.98 -6.92
C PHE A 260 2.70 9.24 -6.86
N MET A 261 2.48 8.25 -7.74
CA MET A 261 1.24 7.47 -7.77
C MET A 261 1.06 6.61 -6.52
N LEU A 262 2.13 6.16 -5.85
CA LEU A 262 2.06 5.44 -4.57
C LEU A 262 1.27 6.23 -3.52
N GLY A 263 1.50 7.53 -3.41
CA GLY A 263 0.78 8.40 -2.48
C GLY A 263 -0.71 8.49 -2.82
N GLY A 264 -1.02 8.61 -4.11
CA GLY A 264 -2.40 8.60 -4.60
C GLY A 264 -3.13 7.28 -4.32
N VAL A 265 -2.46 6.14 -4.48
CA VAL A 265 -3.04 4.81 -4.20
C VAL A 265 -3.28 4.62 -2.70
N LEU A 266 -2.39 5.11 -1.84
CA LEU A 266 -2.60 5.10 -0.38
C LEU A 266 -3.81 5.97 0.02
N GLY A 267 -3.98 7.15 -0.60
CA GLY A 267 -5.16 8.00 -0.36
C GLY A 267 -6.47 7.39 -0.89
N GLY A 268 -6.45 6.83 -2.09
CA GLY A 268 -7.61 6.17 -2.70
C GLY A 268 -8.00 4.86 -2.00
N ALA A 269 -7.07 4.23 -1.27
CA ALA A 269 -7.32 3.03 -0.49
C ALA A 269 -8.37 3.28 0.61
N VAL A 270 -8.39 4.46 1.24
CA VAL A 270 -9.35 4.81 2.31
C VAL A 270 -10.81 4.69 1.84
N LEU A 271 -11.11 5.22 0.65
CA LEU A 271 -12.45 5.15 0.07
C LEU A 271 -12.79 3.71 -0.36
N THR A 272 -11.81 3.00 -0.89
CA THR A 272 -11.95 1.61 -1.33
C THR A 272 -12.20 0.68 -0.13
N GLU A 273 -11.50 0.89 0.99
CA GLU A 273 -11.72 0.21 2.28
C GLU A 273 -13.15 0.44 2.77
N THR A 274 -13.63 1.68 2.67
CA THR A 274 -14.99 2.03 3.09
C THR A 274 -16.05 1.30 2.27
N ILE A 275 -15.90 1.29 0.94
CA ILE A 275 -16.86 0.66 0.02
C ILE A 275 -16.91 -0.85 0.24
N PHE A 276 -15.74 -1.49 0.23
CA PHE A 276 -15.66 -2.94 0.43
C PHE A 276 -15.82 -3.37 1.90
N SER A 277 -16.01 -2.41 2.82
CA SER A 277 -16.08 -2.59 4.27
C SER A 277 -14.91 -3.43 4.82
N LEU A 278 -13.70 -3.09 4.37
CA LEU A 278 -12.47 -3.74 4.81
C LEU A 278 -11.90 -3.01 6.02
N PRO A 279 -11.53 -3.74 7.09
CA PRO A 279 -10.79 -3.15 8.20
C PRO A 279 -9.38 -2.79 7.72
N GLY A 280 -9.07 -1.50 7.75
CA GLY A 280 -7.80 -0.95 7.30
C GLY A 280 -7.48 0.37 7.99
N MET A 281 -6.22 0.80 7.88
CA MET A 281 -5.73 2.03 8.51
C MET A 281 -6.45 3.28 8.00
N GLY A 282 -6.89 3.29 6.74
CA GLY A 282 -7.64 4.41 6.17
C GLY A 282 -9.00 4.57 6.82
N MET A 283 -9.77 3.47 6.87
CA MET A 283 -11.07 3.44 7.55
C MET A 283 -10.93 3.74 9.05
N ALA A 284 -9.88 3.24 9.71
CA ALA A 284 -9.57 3.56 11.09
C ALA A 284 -9.34 5.06 11.30
N ALA A 285 -8.58 5.72 10.41
CA ALA A 285 -8.40 7.17 10.45
C ALA A 285 -9.71 7.93 10.25
N VAL A 286 -10.57 7.52 9.31
CA VAL A 286 -11.88 8.16 9.10
C VAL A 286 -12.75 8.06 10.35
N ARG A 287 -12.81 6.87 10.98
CA ARG A 287 -13.55 6.66 12.23
C ARG A 287 -12.98 7.51 13.37
N ALA A 288 -11.66 7.57 13.49
CA ALA A 288 -10.98 8.41 14.48
C ALA A 288 -11.30 9.91 14.31
N ILE A 289 -11.33 10.41 13.06
CA ILE A 289 -11.72 11.79 12.74
C ILE A 289 -13.16 12.05 13.20
N THR A 290 -14.09 11.15 12.90
CA THR A 290 -15.49 11.32 13.30
C THR A 290 -15.69 11.20 14.82
N GLY A 291 -14.88 10.39 15.49
CA GLY A 291 -14.88 10.21 16.95
C GLY A 291 -14.02 11.23 17.70
N ALA A 292 -13.36 12.15 17.00
CA ALA A 292 -12.38 13.10 17.55
C ALA A 292 -11.25 12.44 18.38
N ASP A 293 -10.84 11.22 18.01
CA ASP A 293 -9.72 10.52 18.63
C ASP A 293 -8.40 10.98 18.02
N PHE A 294 -7.84 12.04 18.60
CA PHE A 294 -6.59 12.64 18.14
C PHE A 294 -5.39 11.68 18.25
N SER A 295 -5.38 10.78 19.24
CA SER A 295 -4.30 9.81 19.44
C SER A 295 -4.22 8.85 18.25
N LEU A 296 -5.36 8.30 17.84
CA LEU A 296 -5.43 7.38 16.71
C LEU A 296 -5.15 8.10 15.36
N ILE A 297 -5.62 9.34 15.18
CA ILE A 297 -5.33 10.15 13.98
C ILE A 297 -3.82 10.39 13.83
N MET A 298 -3.15 10.84 14.89
CA MET A 298 -1.69 11.08 14.87
C MET A 298 -0.94 9.78 14.58
N GLY A 299 -1.36 8.68 15.21
CA GLY A 299 -0.79 7.36 15.00
C GLY A 299 -0.84 6.92 13.53
N VAL A 300 -2.05 6.88 12.94
CA VAL A 300 -2.21 6.48 11.54
C VAL A 300 -1.42 7.40 10.61
N THR A 301 -1.37 8.71 10.89
CA THR A 301 -0.62 9.68 10.07
C THR A 301 0.88 9.40 10.09
N ILE A 302 1.47 9.09 11.26
CA ILE A 302 2.89 8.75 11.37
C ILE A 302 3.21 7.46 10.63
N ILE A 303 2.42 6.40 10.84
CA ILE A 303 2.63 5.10 10.17
C ILE A 303 2.52 5.25 8.65
N THR A 304 1.48 5.91 8.16
CA THR A 304 1.29 6.14 6.72
C THR A 304 2.40 6.99 6.11
N SER A 305 2.90 7.99 6.84
CA SER A 305 4.06 8.80 6.42
C SER A 305 5.33 7.97 6.30
N ILE A 306 5.62 7.10 7.27
CA ILE A 306 6.78 6.18 7.22
C ILE A 306 6.65 5.22 6.04
N ILE A 307 5.47 4.61 5.86
CA ILE A 307 5.20 3.71 4.73
C ILE A 307 5.39 4.44 3.39
N PHE A 308 4.92 5.68 3.29
CA PHE A 308 5.09 6.49 2.09
C PHE A 308 6.56 6.82 1.82
N LEU A 309 7.34 7.20 2.84
CA LEU A 309 8.77 7.44 2.72
C LEU A 309 9.53 6.19 2.28
N LEU A 310 9.27 5.04 2.92
CA LEU A 310 9.87 3.76 2.54
C LEU A 310 9.49 3.36 1.10
N SER A 311 8.26 3.64 0.68
CA SER A 311 7.81 3.37 -0.67
C SER A 311 8.53 4.22 -1.71
N ASN A 312 8.74 5.52 -1.44
CA ASN A 312 9.54 6.38 -2.31
C ASN A 312 10.99 5.92 -2.38
N LEU A 313 11.59 5.52 -1.25
CA LEU A 313 12.94 4.96 -1.25
C LEU A 313 13.05 3.72 -2.13
N VAL A 314 12.05 2.82 -2.11
CA VAL A 314 12.00 1.66 -3.00
C VAL A 314 11.96 2.08 -4.47
N VAL A 315 11.22 3.14 -4.81
CA VAL A 315 11.16 3.68 -6.17
C VAL A 315 12.50 4.29 -6.59
N ASP A 316 13.17 5.02 -5.71
CA ASP A 316 14.50 5.59 -5.98
C ASP A 316 15.55 4.49 -6.19
N ILE A 317 15.49 3.42 -5.41
CA ILE A 317 16.34 2.23 -5.61
C ILE A 317 16.02 1.57 -6.95
N ALA A 318 14.74 1.41 -7.30
CA ALA A 318 14.33 0.85 -8.58
C ALA A 318 14.84 1.69 -9.76
N TYR A 319 14.82 3.02 -9.64
CA TYR A 319 15.40 3.94 -10.61
C TYR A 319 16.91 3.68 -10.81
N ALA A 320 17.67 3.56 -9.71
CA ALA A 320 19.10 3.28 -9.78
C ALA A 320 19.44 1.89 -10.39
N TRP A 321 18.54 0.91 -10.28
CA TRP A 321 18.68 -0.39 -10.94
C TRP A 321 18.36 -0.36 -12.43
N ILE A 322 17.39 0.46 -12.84
CA ILE A 322 16.97 0.59 -14.23
C ILE A 322 18.03 1.33 -15.05
N ASP A 323 18.57 2.42 -14.50
CA ASP A 323 19.69 3.17 -15.09
C ASP A 323 20.95 3.19 -14.19
N PRO A 324 21.85 2.19 -14.32
CA PRO A 324 23.09 2.15 -13.55
C PRO A 324 24.11 3.24 -13.96
N ARG A 325 23.86 4.04 -15.00
CA ARG A 325 24.76 5.11 -15.43
C ARG A 325 24.84 6.27 -14.42
N VAL A 326 23.82 6.39 -13.57
CA VAL A 326 23.76 7.37 -12.47
C VAL A 326 24.84 7.13 -11.41
N ARG A 327 25.45 5.93 -11.36
CA ARG A 327 26.54 5.61 -10.40
C ARG A 327 27.93 6.10 -10.80
N LEU A 328 28.13 6.63 -12.02
CA LEU A 328 29.44 7.01 -12.55
C LEU A 328 29.63 8.54 -12.69
N GLY A 329 28.76 9.34 -12.06
CA GLY A 329 28.86 10.80 -11.98
C GLY A 329 29.37 11.25 -10.61
#